data_AF-A0A9N8LY08-F1
#
_entry.id   AF-A0A9N8LY08-F1
#
_cell.length_a   1.000
_cell.length_b   1.000
_cell.length_c   1.000
_cell.angle_alpha   90.00
_cell.angle_beta   90.00
_cell.angle_gamma   90.00
#
_symmetry.space_group_name_H-M   'P 1'
#
loop_
_entity.id
_entity.type
_entity.pdbx_description
1 polymer ?
#
loop_
_entity_poly.entity_id
_entity_poly.type
_entity_poly.pdbx_seq_one_letter_code
_entity_poly.pdbx_strand_id
1 'polypeptide(L)'
;MSAGRKKLALFLDGTCNIALMAQALKPHDQDGVPQVVYYQPGVGTTVGLVANVIASATGNGLLDNLIAAYGFLVDNYAEGDDIYLFGFSRGAYTARA
;
A
#
# COMPACT_ATOMS: atom_id res chain seq x y z
N MET A 1 18.59 -13.40 -16.93
CA MET A 1 19.10 -12.06 -16.59
C MET A 1 18.58 -11.75 -15.21
N SER A 2 19.43 -11.58 -14.19
CA SER A 2 18.95 -11.16 -12.87
C SER A 2 18.39 -9.76 -13.04
N ALA A 3 17.08 -9.57 -12.84
CA ALA A 3 16.54 -8.23 -12.72
C ALA A 3 17.33 -7.52 -11.61
N GLY A 4 17.80 -6.30 -11.84
CA GLY A 4 18.47 -5.53 -10.81
C GLY A 4 17.54 -5.38 -9.60
N ARG A 5 18.13 -5.33 -8.40
CA ARG A 5 17.45 -5.04 -7.14
C ARG A 5 16.51 -3.83 -7.29
N LYS A 6 15.31 -3.92 -6.73
CA LYS A 6 14.28 -2.87 -6.71
C LYS A 6 13.85 -2.60 -5.27
N LYS A 7 13.20 -1.45 -5.07
CA LYS A 7 12.51 -1.09 -3.83
C LYS A 7 11.01 -1.09 -4.08
N LEU A 8 10.27 -1.96 -3.39
CA LEU A 8 8.82 -1.99 -3.44
C LEU A 8 8.28 -1.14 -2.29
N ALA A 9 7.58 -0.05 -2.60
CA ALA A 9 7.00 0.87 -1.60
C ALA A 9 5.47 0.78 -1.63
N LEU A 10 4.91 0.18 -0.58
CA LEU A 10 3.47 -0.04 -0.43
C LEU A 10 2.90 1.00 0.55
N PHE A 11 1.90 1.74 0.10
CA PHE A 11 1.18 2.76 0.85
C PHE A 11 -0.26 2.29 1.08
N LEU A 12 -0.56 1.87 2.30
CA LEU A 12 -1.86 1.35 2.71
C LEU A 12 -2.62 2.44 3.47
N ASP A 13 -3.64 3.01 2.82
CA ASP A 13 -4.44 4.07 3.41
C ASP A 13 -5.58 3.49 4.27
N GLY A 14 -5.86 4.17 5.38
CA GLY A 14 -7.00 3.94 6.25
C GLY A 14 -8.12 4.95 5.97
N THR A 15 -8.13 6.07 6.67
CA THR A 15 -9.14 7.14 6.54
C THR A 15 -8.55 8.47 6.04
N CYS A 16 -7.23 8.56 5.83
CA CYS A 16 -6.56 9.83 5.51
C CYS A 16 -5.52 9.64 4.42
N ASN A 17 -5.67 10.46 3.39
CA ASN A 17 -4.94 10.46 2.13
C ASN A 17 -3.40 10.44 2.29
N ILE A 18 -2.79 9.25 2.31
CA ILE A 18 -1.34 9.08 2.14
C ILE A 18 -0.92 9.04 0.66
N ALA A 19 -1.85 9.26 -0.28
CA ALA A 19 -1.54 9.27 -1.72
C ALA A 19 -0.56 10.38 -2.08
N LEU A 20 -0.54 11.49 -1.34
CA LEU A 20 0.44 12.56 -1.55
C LEU A 20 1.87 12.07 -1.29
N MET A 21 2.06 11.21 -0.28
CA MET A 21 3.37 10.62 0.00
C MET A 21 3.78 9.61 -1.07
N ALA A 22 2.83 8.79 -1.54
CA ALA A 22 3.07 7.88 -2.66
C ALA A 22 3.44 8.63 -3.96
N GLN A 23 2.75 9.73 -4.25
CA GLN A 23 3.00 10.58 -5.43
C GLN A 23 4.32 11.36 -5.36
N ALA A 24 4.79 11.69 -4.15
CA ALA A 24 6.06 12.38 -3.97
C ALA A 24 7.28 11.48 -4.20
N LEU A 25 7.08 10.16 -4.33
CA LEU A 25 8.18 9.23 -4.50
C LEU A 25 8.76 9.31 -5.92
N LYS A 26 10.10 9.44 -6.00
CA LYS A 26 10.80 9.43 -7.28
C LYS A 26 10.83 8.00 -7.87
N PRO A 27 10.88 7.83 -9.20
CA PRO A 27 10.99 6.50 -9.81
C PRO A 27 12.28 5.74 -9.49
N HIS A 28 13.33 6.45 -9.09
CA HIS A 28 14.61 5.89 -8.67
C HIS A 28 15.09 6.60 -7.40
N ASP A 29 15.86 5.89 -6.57
CA ASP A 29 16.51 6.47 -5.39
C ASP A 29 17.80 7.24 -5.73
N GLN A 30 18.57 7.62 -4.71
CA GLN A 30 19.84 8.36 -4.88
C GLN A 30 20.94 7.53 -5.55
N ASP A 31 20.86 6.20 -5.45
CA ASP A 31 21.82 5.24 -6.01
C ASP A 31 21.37 4.70 -7.38
N GLY A 32 20.24 5.19 -7.91
CA GLY A 32 19.67 4.74 -9.18
C GLY A 32 18.87 3.44 -9.09
N VAL A 33 18.53 2.97 -7.89
CA VAL A 33 17.72 1.76 -7.68
C VAL A 33 16.26 2.05 -8.02
N PRO A 34 15.60 1.26 -8.90
CA PRO A 34 14.20 1.45 -9.23
C PRO A 34 13.28 1.33 -8.01
N GLN A 35 12.30 2.23 -7.92
CA GLN A 35 11.28 2.23 -6.86
C GLN A 35 9.90 1.98 -7.48
N VAL A 36 9.27 0.85 -7.14
CA VAL A 36 7.94 0.47 -7.62
C VAL A 36 6.94 0.79 -6.52
N VAL A 37 5.96 1.64 -6.83
CA VAL A 37 5.00 2.16 -5.86
C VAL A 37 3.65 1.48 -6.03
N TYR A 38 3.10 1.03 -4.90
CA TYR A 38 1.71 0.58 -4.80
C TYR A 38 0.98 1.45 -3.79
N TYR A 39 -0.16 2.00 -4.19
CA TYR A 39 -1.03 2.77 -3.30
C TYR A 39 -2.41 2.14 -3.27
N GLN A 40 -2.83 1.73 -2.07
CA GLN A 40 -4.17 1.22 -1.82
C GLN A 40 -5.01 2.31 -1.16
N PRO A 41 -6.08 2.81 -1.81
CA PRO A 41 -6.96 3.79 -1.20
C PRO A 41 -7.73 3.20 -0.01
N GLY A 42 -8.01 4.07 0.96
CA GLY A 42 -8.72 3.69 2.17
C GLY A 42 -10.17 3.30 1.92
N VAL A 43 -10.65 2.30 2.67
CA VAL A 43 -12.04 1.83 2.60
C VAL A 43 -12.98 2.97 2.99
N GLY A 44 -13.82 3.41 2.04
CA GLY A 44 -14.88 4.38 2.28
C GLY A 44 -14.74 5.74 1.60
N THR A 45 -13.79 5.91 0.69
CA THR A 45 -13.62 7.17 -0.05
C THR A 45 -14.80 7.52 -1.00
N THR A 46 -15.82 6.66 -1.12
CA THR A 46 -16.91 6.78 -2.11
C THR A 46 -18.34 6.87 -1.56
N VAL A 47 -18.63 6.57 -0.28
CA VAL A 47 -20.02 6.61 0.25
C VAL A 47 -20.05 6.99 1.72
N GLY A 48 -20.55 8.19 2.04
CA GLY A 48 -21.03 8.63 3.36
C GLY A 48 -20.25 8.21 4.62
N LEU A 49 -19.75 9.18 5.38
CA LEU A 49 -18.95 9.00 6.61
C LEU A 49 -19.53 7.97 7.61
N VAL A 50 -20.86 7.87 7.71
CA VAL A 50 -21.57 6.90 8.58
C VAL A 50 -21.54 5.47 8.03
N ALA A 51 -21.78 5.28 6.73
CA ALA A 51 -21.74 3.97 6.09
C ALA A 51 -20.31 3.38 6.14
N ASN A 52 -19.31 4.24 6.03
CA ASN A 52 -17.91 3.88 6.17
C ASN A 52 -17.54 3.42 7.57
N VAL A 53 -18.04 4.09 8.61
CA VAL A 53 -17.81 3.67 10.00
C VAL A 53 -18.43 2.30 10.27
N ILE A 54 -19.64 2.04 9.73
CA ILE A 54 -20.31 0.74 9.87
C ILE A 54 -19.59 -0.37 9.09
N ALA A 55 -19.21 -0.12 7.83
CA ALA A 55 -18.39 -1.06 7.05
C ALA A 55 -17.02 -1.32 7.70
N SER A 56 -16.41 -0.29 8.29
CA SER A 56 -15.17 -0.38 9.06
C SER A 56 -15.31 -1.25 10.30
N ALA A 57 -16.42 -1.10 11.04
CA ALA A 57 -16.69 -1.89 12.23
C ALA A 57 -16.99 -3.36 11.91
N THR A 58 -17.45 -3.62 10.68
CA THR A 58 -17.79 -4.98 10.20
C THR A 58 -16.60 -5.66 9.50
N GLY A 59 -15.47 -4.96 9.29
CA GLY A 59 -14.26 -5.49 8.63
C GLY A 59 -14.37 -5.61 7.09
N ASN A 60 -15.48 -5.17 6.51
CA ASN A 60 -15.77 -5.33 5.09
C ASN A 60 -14.86 -4.41 4.27
N GLY A 61 -13.99 -4.99 3.42
CA GLY A 61 -13.00 -4.29 2.58
C GLY A 61 -11.56 -4.28 3.13
N LEU A 62 -11.33 -4.65 4.39
CA LEU A 62 -9.97 -4.72 4.94
C LEU A 62 -9.20 -5.94 4.39
N LEU A 63 -9.88 -7.10 4.34
CA LEU A 63 -9.30 -8.33 3.78
C LEU A 63 -9.02 -8.19 2.29
N ASP A 64 -9.91 -7.53 1.54
CA ASP A 64 -9.71 -7.29 0.11
C ASP A 64 -8.47 -6.41 -0.14
N ASN A 65 -8.28 -5.37 0.68
CA ASN A 65 -7.08 -4.54 0.63
C ASN A 65 -5.81 -5.34 0.95
N LEU A 66 -5.87 -6.25 1.93
CA LEU A 66 -4.74 -7.11 2.28
C LEU A 66 -4.39 -8.06 1.14
N ILE A 67 -5.40 -8.72 0.55
CA ILE A 67 -5.23 -9.64 -0.59
C ILE A 67 -4.65 -8.90 -1.79
N ALA A 68 -5.14 -7.69 -2.09
CA ALA A 68 -4.62 -6.89 -3.19
C ALA A 68 -3.16 -6.46 -2.98
N ALA A 69 -2.82 -5.99 -1.77
CA ALA A 69 -1.45 -5.63 -1.41
C ALA A 69 -0.49 -6.83 -1.47
N TYR A 70 -0.95 -8.00 -1.01
CA TYR A 70 -0.21 -9.24 -1.11
C TYR A 70 -0.03 -9.68 -2.57
N GLY A 71 -1.07 -9.59 -3.39
CA GLY A 71 -0.99 -9.87 -4.82
C GLY A 71 0.05 -9.00 -5.53
N PHE A 72 0.11 -7.71 -5.20
CA PHE A 72 1.16 -6.82 -5.72
C PHE A 72 2.57 -7.33 -5.38
N LEU A 73 2.80 -7.79 -4.14
CA LEU A 73 4.09 -8.36 -3.77
C LEU A 73 4.40 -9.64 -4.55
N VAL A 74 3.43 -10.54 -4.68
CA VAL A 74 3.58 -11.78 -5.46
C VAL A 74 3.99 -11.50 -6.90
N ASP A 75 3.41 -10.48 -7.52
CA ASP A 75 3.66 -10.14 -8.93
C ASP A 75 4.98 -9.39 -9.17
N ASN A 76 5.54 -8.72 -8.16
CA ASN A 76 6.65 -7.77 -8.34
C ASN A 76 7.93 -8.11 -7.56
N TYR A 77 7.83 -8.91 -6.49
CA TYR A 77 8.96 -9.23 -5.63
C TYR A 77 9.88 -10.26 -6.29
N ALA A 78 11.18 -9.96 -6.27
CA ALA A 78 12.24 -10.91 -6.53
C ALA A 78 13.21 -10.95 -5.33
N GLU A 79 13.92 -12.07 -5.20
CA GLU A 79 14.94 -12.22 -4.17
C GLU A 79 15.98 -11.08 -4.25
N GLY A 80 16.22 -10.40 -3.12
CA GLY A 80 17.11 -9.25 -3.02
C GLY A 80 16.44 -7.87 -3.16
N ASP A 81 15.14 -7.81 -3.47
CA ASP A 81 14.36 -6.57 -3.41
C ASP A 81 14.10 -6.14 -1.96
N ASP A 82 14.05 -4.82 -1.72
CA ASP A 82 13.61 -4.27 -0.43
C ASP A 82 12.10 -4.02 -0.45
N ILE A 83 11.41 -4.31 0.65
CA ILE A 83 9.99 -3.99 0.85
C ILE A 83 9.86 -2.90 1.93
N TYR A 84 9.18 -1.81 1.59
CA TYR A 84 8.82 -0.73 2.50
C TYR A 84 7.31 -0.62 2.60
N LEU A 85 6.79 -0.73 3.83
CA LEU A 85 5.36 -0.66 4.12
C LEU A 85 5.07 0.64 4.88
N PHE A 86 4.17 1.45 4.34
CA PHE A 86 3.66 2.66 4.96
C PHE A 86 2.16 2.48 5.19
N GLY A 87 1.72 2.61 6.44
CA GLY A 87 0.31 2.49 6.78
C GLY A 87 -0.13 3.61 7.71
N PHE A 88 -1.33 4.14 7.48
CA PHE A 88 -1.94 5.14 8.36
C PHE A 88 -3.27 4.66 8.93
N SER A 89 -3.47 4.85 10.24
CA SER A 89 -4.69 4.43 10.95
C SER A 89 -5.01 2.95 10.66
N ARG A 90 -6.15 2.63 10.06
CA ARG A 90 -6.51 1.26 9.63
C ARG A 90 -5.48 0.66 8.65
N GLY A 91 -4.90 1.46 7.77
CA GLY A 91 -3.84 1.00 6.88
C GLY A 91 -2.57 0.57 7.63
N ALA A 92 -2.31 1.13 8.83
CA ALA A 92 -1.23 0.65 9.70
C ALA A 92 -1.53 -0.74 10.30
N TYR A 93 -2.80 -1.06 10.53
CA TYR A 93 -3.20 -2.42 10.90
C TYR A 93 -2.95 -3.39 9.75
N THR A 94 -3.37 -3.05 8.52
CA THR A 94 -3.09 -3.86 7.32
C THR A 94 -1.59 -4.04 7.08
N ALA A 95 -0.79 -3.00 7.29
CA ALA A 95 0.67 -3.06 7.12
C ALA A 95 1.35 -4.01 8.12
N ARG A 96 0.72 -4.29 9.26
CA ARG A 96 1.26 -5.12 10.34
C ARG A 96 0.76 -6.57 10.32
N ALA A 97 -0.39 -6.81 9.73
CA ALA A 97 -1.08 -8.11 9.73
C ALA A 97 -0.42 -9.09 8.74
#